data_AF-A0A846HKZ4-F1
#
_entry.id   AF-A0A846HKZ4-F1
#
_cell.length_a   1.000
_cell.length_b   1.000
_cell.length_c   1.000
_cell.angle_alpha   90.00
_cell.angle_beta   90.00
_cell.angle_gamma   90.00
#
_symmetry.space_group_name_H-M   'P 1'
#
loop_
_entity.id
_entity.type
_entity.pdbx_description
1 polymer ?
#
loop_
_entity_poly.entity_id
_entity_poly.type
_entity_poly.pdbx_seq_one_letter_code
_entity_poly.pdbx_strand_id
1 'polypeptide(L)'
;MKDWTANESDALRSAGDFAVALAVCGYVVAAVVGLPLFEDGSFYFFTIVIEQAAVVPNLRVSAVLPQLPAVMAFSLGADLALGRFIFSAAYMAIPLATLVGSWLLLRRRVPALLLLVLPSFLALQLNFSGVSELLSGLYLTWPVLLAMLLVPQRRWVMALAIGWGPLLLLLHPLAFIFCFGLGLVAWLLSWGAGDWGAWVAVKERLVWRRIGLWLVANGLARVAWTAFGLNDYERGRLNPSSALGYLFGETVAQHLLIAMLVCVTLLGFWVLHRRSLSSRASRALMLFLWLALLIVAWVSIEYLLGKGIVLKSAMTLGVGLLGMTAVTWLVLQRETGRILQRETERGVEREAGQSIQWKAERGMQKEAGLGAAGSKRPSTAMHMLGVALLMLLMAKSSAWWTGVRGLQDMVASSDTACIPFGDHEPYSLQWPWMVITDSWPTPFTALVTRPFVPTSEEGQFQPIAVMLKHNGCDQLRATGMLYLPVGVSLPFEAVDAALGPLRRPGLLAK
;
A
#
# COMPACT_ATOMS: atom_id res chain seq x y z
N MET A 1 -2.83 26.54 -25.45
CA MET A 1 -2.80 25.19 -24.84
C MET A 1 -4.24 24.81 -24.51
N LYS A 2 -4.89 23.83 -25.17
CA LYS A 2 -6.34 23.56 -24.94
C LYS A 2 -6.54 23.00 -23.53
N ASP A 3 -7.22 23.77 -22.68
CA ASP A 3 -7.76 23.23 -21.44
C ASP A 3 -8.72 22.09 -21.79
N TRP A 4 -8.69 21.03 -20.98
CA TRP A 4 -9.65 19.93 -21.10
C TRP A 4 -11.04 20.55 -21.10
N THR A 5 -11.89 20.15 -22.05
CA THR A 5 -13.25 20.69 -22.04
C THR A 5 -13.93 20.28 -20.74
N ALA A 6 -14.85 21.11 -20.24
CA ALA A 6 -15.56 20.84 -18.98
C ALA A 6 -16.13 19.41 -18.95
N ASN A 7 -16.72 18.98 -20.06
CA ASN A 7 -17.27 17.63 -20.25
C ASN A 7 -16.23 16.52 -20.07
N GLU A 8 -15.00 16.69 -20.54
CA GLU A 8 -13.95 15.68 -20.40
C GLU A 8 -13.42 15.61 -18.96
N SER A 9 -13.29 16.76 -18.30
CA SER A 9 -12.89 16.82 -16.90
C SER A 9 -13.92 16.10 -16.01
N ASP A 10 -15.22 16.26 -16.30
CA ASP A 10 -16.29 15.60 -15.54
C ASP A 10 -16.32 14.08 -15.78
N ALA A 11 -16.11 13.64 -17.03
CA ALA A 11 -16.00 12.22 -17.34
C ALA A 11 -14.82 11.55 -16.61
N LEU A 12 -13.65 12.21 -16.55
CA LEU A 12 -12.51 11.72 -15.78
C LEU A 12 -12.76 11.77 -14.28
N ARG A 13 -13.47 12.79 -13.79
CA ARG A 13 -13.86 12.88 -12.39
C ARG A 13 -14.72 11.69 -11.98
N SER A 14 -15.80 11.44 -12.72
CA SER A 14 -16.70 10.32 -12.47
C SER A 14 -15.97 8.97 -12.53
N ALA A 15 -15.08 8.77 -13.51
CA ALA A 15 -14.29 7.55 -13.61
C ALA A 15 -13.34 7.35 -12.43
N GLY A 16 -12.72 8.42 -11.94
CA GLY A 16 -11.88 8.38 -10.75
C GLY A 16 -12.68 8.13 -9.48
N ASP A 17 -13.85 8.76 -9.31
CA ASP A 17 -14.76 8.50 -8.20
C ASP A 17 -15.16 7.01 -8.15
N PHE A 18 -15.51 6.44 -9.31
CA PHE A 18 -15.83 5.01 -9.43
C PHE A 18 -14.64 4.12 -9.05
N ALA A 19 -13.45 4.37 -9.61
CA ALA A 19 -12.27 3.56 -9.33
C ALA A 19 -11.88 3.58 -7.84
N VAL A 20 -11.96 4.76 -7.21
CA VAL A 20 -11.70 4.92 -5.77
C VAL A 20 -12.78 4.23 -4.95
N ALA A 21 -14.05 4.30 -5.34
CA ALA A 21 -15.12 3.58 -4.65
C ALA A 21 -14.92 2.06 -4.68
N LEU A 22 -14.54 1.48 -5.82
CA LEU A 22 -14.22 0.05 -5.90
C LEU A 22 -13.05 -0.33 -4.97
N ALA A 23 -12.01 0.51 -4.93
CA ALA A 23 -10.87 0.31 -4.04
C ALA A 23 -11.30 0.35 -2.56
N VAL A 24 -12.14 1.32 -2.19
CA VAL A 24 -12.71 1.46 -0.84
C VAL A 24 -13.44 0.19 -0.45
N CYS A 25 -14.32 -0.32 -1.31
CA CYS A 25 -15.03 -1.58 -1.07
C CYS A 25 -14.06 -2.75 -0.82
N GLY A 26 -13.03 -2.89 -1.66
CA GLY A 26 -12.02 -3.95 -1.50
C GLY A 26 -11.26 -3.86 -0.18
N TYR A 27 -10.84 -2.67 0.25
CA TYR A 27 -10.14 -2.48 1.53
C TYR A 27 -11.05 -2.69 2.74
N VAL A 28 -12.33 -2.32 2.66
CA VAL A 28 -13.31 -2.60 3.71
C VAL A 28 -13.50 -4.11 3.87
N VAL A 29 -13.66 -4.85 2.76
CA VAL A 29 -13.74 -6.31 2.81
C VAL A 29 -12.48 -6.90 3.44
N ALA A 30 -11.30 -6.45 3.00
CA ALA A 30 -10.02 -6.88 3.57
C ALA A 30 -9.91 -6.65 5.09
N ALA A 31 -10.41 -5.51 5.58
CA ALA A 31 -10.46 -5.21 7.01
C ALA A 31 -11.43 -6.14 7.76
N VAL A 32 -12.62 -6.37 7.21
CA VAL A 32 -13.66 -7.22 7.81
C VAL A 32 -13.20 -8.67 7.95
N VAL A 33 -12.53 -9.21 6.93
CA VAL A 33 -11.99 -10.59 6.99
C VAL A 33 -10.70 -10.70 7.80
N GLY A 34 -10.18 -9.59 8.31
CA GLY A 34 -8.95 -9.55 9.09
C GLY A 34 -7.68 -9.82 8.29
N LEU A 35 -7.64 -9.48 6.99
CA LEU A 35 -6.47 -9.68 6.13
C LEU A 35 -5.17 -9.06 6.72
N PRO A 36 -5.18 -7.91 7.42
CA PRO A 36 -3.99 -7.38 8.09
C PRO A 36 -3.40 -8.27 9.18
N LEU A 37 -4.09 -9.31 9.64
CA LEU A 37 -3.53 -10.28 10.59
C LEU A 37 -2.62 -11.29 9.91
N PHE A 38 -2.53 -11.28 8.57
CA PHE A 38 -1.57 -12.11 7.88
C PHE A 38 -0.13 -11.78 8.31
N GLU A 39 0.65 -12.83 8.56
CA GLU A 39 2.04 -12.78 9.01
C GLU A 39 2.31 -11.93 10.27
N ASP A 40 3.13 -10.88 10.13
CA ASP A 40 3.57 -9.98 11.19
C ASP A 40 2.37 -9.43 11.98
N GLY A 41 1.21 -9.30 11.35
CA GLY A 41 0.02 -8.73 11.96
C GLY A 41 -0.62 -9.60 13.04
N SER A 42 -0.66 -10.93 12.89
CA SER A 42 -1.20 -11.80 13.94
C SER A 42 -0.28 -11.82 15.15
N PHE A 43 1.03 -11.75 14.94
CA PHE A 43 2.01 -11.58 16.03
C PHE A 43 1.85 -10.24 16.76
N TYR A 44 1.71 -9.12 16.03
CA TYR A 44 1.49 -7.81 16.66
C TYR A 44 0.19 -7.81 17.46
N PHE A 45 -0.89 -8.30 16.86
CA PHE A 45 -2.18 -8.37 17.52
C PHE A 45 -2.17 -9.30 18.74
N PHE A 46 -1.53 -10.47 18.64
CA PHE A 46 -1.33 -11.37 19.78
C PHE A 46 -0.64 -10.65 20.94
N THR A 47 0.47 -9.95 20.66
CA THR A 47 1.24 -9.25 21.68
C THR A 47 0.43 -8.10 22.30
N ILE A 48 -0.35 -7.37 21.51
CA ILE A 48 -1.27 -6.34 22.04
C ILE A 48 -2.27 -6.95 23.02
N VAL A 49 -2.83 -8.13 22.72
CA VAL A 49 -3.79 -8.77 23.62
C VAL A 49 -3.14 -9.19 24.93
N ILE A 50 -1.95 -9.79 24.86
CA ILE A 50 -1.22 -10.30 26.03
C ILE A 50 -0.65 -9.15 26.89
N GLU A 51 0.03 -8.20 26.26
CA GLU A 51 0.81 -7.17 26.95
C GLU A 51 0.07 -5.83 27.10
N GLN A 52 -1.08 -5.67 26.44
CA GLN A 52 -1.83 -4.40 26.40
C GLN A 52 -0.96 -3.21 25.93
N ALA A 53 0.03 -3.50 25.09
CA ALA A 53 1.01 -2.54 24.60
C ALA A 53 1.24 -2.73 23.10
N ALA A 54 1.61 -1.64 22.42
CA ALA A 54 1.99 -1.70 21.02
C ALA A 54 3.36 -2.34 20.85
N VAL A 55 3.51 -3.15 19.81
CA VAL A 55 4.79 -3.77 19.45
C VAL A 55 5.61 -2.77 18.64
N VAL A 56 6.88 -2.63 19.00
CA VAL A 56 7.88 -1.88 18.23
C VAL A 56 8.85 -2.88 17.58
N PRO A 57 8.40 -3.60 16.54
CA PRO A 57 9.17 -4.70 15.99
C PRO A 57 10.44 -4.13 15.38
N ASN A 58 11.60 -4.59 15.82
CA ASN A 58 12.87 -4.15 15.28
C ASN A 58 13.12 -2.63 15.32
N LEU A 59 12.63 -1.94 16.35
CA LEU A 59 12.70 -0.47 16.47
C LEU A 59 11.94 0.30 15.37
N ARG A 60 10.99 -0.37 14.69
CA ARG A 60 10.19 0.22 13.60
C ARG A 60 8.94 0.88 14.17
N VAL A 61 9.12 2.10 14.67
CA VAL A 61 8.09 2.86 15.41
C VAL A 61 6.86 3.14 14.55
N SER A 62 6.98 3.19 13.22
CA SER A 62 5.82 3.40 12.35
C SER A 62 4.78 2.29 12.42
N ALA A 63 5.16 1.07 12.79
CA ALA A 63 4.22 -0.02 12.98
C ALA A 63 3.27 0.27 14.15
N VAL A 64 3.65 1.13 15.10
CA VAL A 64 2.86 1.43 16.32
C VAL A 64 1.58 2.19 16.00
N LEU A 65 1.64 3.17 15.09
CA LEU A 65 0.50 4.06 14.84
C LEU A 65 -0.80 3.30 14.49
N PRO A 66 -0.82 2.34 13.54
CA PRO A 66 -2.02 1.55 13.27
C PRO A 66 -2.37 0.54 14.38
N GLN A 67 -1.48 0.26 15.34
CA GLN A 67 -1.77 -0.60 16.49
C GLN A 67 -2.50 0.13 17.63
N LEU A 68 -2.26 1.44 17.80
CA LEU A 68 -2.81 2.23 18.91
C LEU A 68 -4.34 2.14 19.07
N PRO A 69 -5.16 2.14 17.99
CA PRO A 69 -6.61 1.95 18.13
C PRO A 69 -6.98 0.62 18.80
N ALA A 70 -6.27 -0.46 18.50
CA ALA A 70 -6.52 -1.77 19.11
C ALA A 70 -6.06 -1.81 20.57
N VAL A 71 -4.89 -1.23 20.89
CA VAL A 71 -4.42 -1.07 22.28
C VAL A 71 -5.44 -0.29 23.11
N MET A 72 -5.92 0.83 22.58
CA MET A 72 -6.97 1.63 23.23
C MET A 72 -8.26 0.82 23.40
N ALA A 73 -8.68 0.07 22.38
CA ALA A 73 -9.88 -0.75 22.46
C ALA A 73 -9.79 -1.79 23.59
N PHE A 74 -8.68 -2.52 23.73
CA PHE A 74 -8.52 -3.50 24.81
C PHE A 74 -8.40 -2.85 26.18
N SER A 75 -7.75 -1.69 26.29
CA SER A 75 -7.74 -0.91 27.55
C SER A 75 -9.15 -0.46 27.99
N LEU A 76 -10.10 -0.39 27.05
CA LEU A 76 -11.51 -0.07 27.28
C LEU A 76 -12.39 -1.32 27.41
N GLY A 77 -11.82 -2.53 27.44
CA GLY A 77 -12.56 -3.78 27.61
C GLY A 77 -13.18 -4.35 26.33
N ALA A 78 -12.67 -4.00 25.15
CA ALA A 78 -13.09 -4.65 23.91
C ALA A 78 -12.81 -6.16 23.94
N ASP A 79 -13.75 -6.96 23.42
CA ASP A 79 -13.50 -8.38 23.20
C ASP A 79 -12.51 -8.60 22.04
N LEU A 80 -12.05 -9.85 21.90
CA LEU A 80 -11.07 -10.22 20.88
C LEU A 80 -11.59 -10.00 19.45
N ALA A 81 -12.89 -10.17 19.19
CA ALA A 81 -13.47 -10.00 17.86
C ALA A 81 -13.49 -8.52 17.43
N LEU A 82 -13.92 -7.64 18.33
CA LEU A 82 -13.91 -6.19 18.14
C LEU A 82 -12.50 -5.65 18.05
N GLY A 83 -11.60 -6.07 18.96
CA GLY A 83 -10.19 -5.69 18.92
C GLY A 83 -9.54 -6.06 17.58
N ARG A 84 -9.84 -7.26 17.07
CA ARG A 84 -9.35 -7.77 15.79
C ARG A 84 -9.85 -6.95 14.60
N PHE A 85 -11.13 -6.57 14.62
CA PHE A 85 -11.69 -5.70 13.61
C PHE A 85 -11.04 -4.31 13.65
N ILE A 86 -10.90 -3.71 14.84
CA ILE A 86 -10.28 -2.38 15.00
C ILE A 86 -8.83 -2.38 14.52
N PHE A 87 -8.05 -3.40 14.90
CA PHE A 87 -6.68 -3.59 14.40
C PHE A 87 -6.65 -3.64 12.88
N SER A 88 -7.50 -4.48 12.28
CA SER A 88 -7.55 -4.68 10.83
C SER A 88 -8.00 -3.41 10.09
N ALA A 89 -9.02 -2.73 10.61
CA ALA A 89 -9.51 -1.47 10.07
C ALA A 89 -8.44 -0.38 10.15
N ALA A 90 -7.67 -0.30 11.24
CA ALA A 90 -6.61 0.70 11.38
C ALA A 90 -5.48 0.51 10.35
N TYR A 91 -5.06 -0.73 10.09
CA TYR A 91 -4.07 -1.01 9.03
C TYR A 91 -4.62 -0.72 7.63
N MET A 92 -5.87 -1.11 7.33
CA MET A 92 -6.50 -0.85 6.04
C MET A 92 -6.86 0.63 5.82
N ALA A 93 -6.98 1.41 6.89
CA ALA A 93 -7.17 2.85 6.81
C ALA A 93 -5.98 3.56 6.16
N ILE A 94 -4.75 3.03 6.26
CA ILE A 94 -3.56 3.65 5.66
C ILE A 94 -3.67 3.72 4.13
N PRO A 95 -3.77 2.61 3.38
CA PRO A 95 -3.91 2.68 1.93
C PRO A 95 -5.21 3.37 1.51
N LEU A 96 -6.30 3.20 2.27
CA LEU A 96 -7.58 3.84 1.99
C LEU A 96 -7.48 5.37 2.05
N ALA A 97 -7.06 5.92 3.19
CA ALA A 97 -6.91 7.35 3.40
C ALA A 97 -5.90 7.96 2.43
N THR A 98 -4.86 7.20 2.08
CA THR A 98 -3.88 7.61 1.08
C THR A 98 -4.49 7.74 -0.32
N LEU A 99 -5.22 6.74 -0.78
CA LEU A 99 -5.85 6.76 -2.11
C LEU A 99 -6.90 7.87 -2.19
N VAL A 100 -7.75 7.96 -1.17
CA VAL A 100 -8.78 9.02 -1.07
C VAL A 100 -8.11 10.40 -1.02
N GLY A 101 -7.09 10.59 -0.19
CA GLY A 101 -6.34 11.85 -0.10
C GLY A 101 -5.71 12.24 -1.44
N SER A 102 -5.07 11.28 -2.11
CA SER A 102 -4.52 11.46 -3.46
C SER A 102 -5.61 11.87 -4.45
N TRP A 103 -6.76 11.19 -4.43
CA TRP A 103 -7.89 11.52 -5.28
C TRP A 103 -8.46 12.91 -5.02
N LEU A 104 -8.65 13.29 -3.75
CA LEU A 104 -9.16 14.61 -3.37
C LEU A 104 -8.24 15.74 -3.88
N LEU A 105 -6.92 15.54 -3.86
CA LEU A 105 -5.94 16.49 -4.42
C LEU A 105 -6.04 16.61 -5.95
N LEU A 106 -6.34 15.50 -6.63
CA LEU A 106 -6.37 15.39 -8.09
C LEU A 106 -7.72 15.79 -8.72
N ARG A 107 -8.84 15.38 -8.15
CA ARG A 107 -10.18 15.35 -8.78
C ARG A 107 -10.69 16.69 -9.33
N ARG A 108 -10.23 17.81 -8.77
CA ARG A 108 -10.61 19.17 -9.20
C ARG A 108 -9.58 19.85 -10.09
N ARG A 109 -8.37 19.31 -10.20
CA ARG A 109 -7.23 19.99 -10.89
C ARG A 109 -6.70 19.20 -12.09
N VAL A 110 -6.49 17.91 -11.88
CA VAL A 110 -5.76 16.99 -12.75
C VAL A 110 -6.25 15.55 -12.52
N PRO A 111 -7.55 15.26 -12.69
CA PRO A 111 -8.07 13.90 -12.44
C PRO A 111 -7.33 12.84 -13.26
N ALA A 112 -6.84 13.19 -14.46
CA ALA A 112 -6.05 12.31 -15.33
C ALA A 112 -4.78 11.72 -14.69
N LEU A 113 -4.14 12.40 -13.72
CA LEU A 113 -2.94 11.87 -13.04
C LEU A 113 -3.25 10.65 -12.17
N LEU A 114 -4.52 10.38 -11.86
CA LEU A 114 -4.91 9.17 -11.15
C LEU A 114 -4.52 7.90 -11.93
N LEU A 115 -4.36 7.99 -13.26
CA LEU A 115 -3.83 6.91 -14.12
C LEU A 115 -2.40 6.49 -13.78
N LEU A 116 -1.64 7.33 -13.06
CA LEU A 116 -0.28 7.01 -12.60
C LEU A 116 -0.25 6.61 -11.13
N VAL A 117 -1.27 6.96 -10.35
CA VAL A 117 -1.41 6.57 -8.94
C VAL A 117 -1.95 5.14 -8.82
N LEU A 118 -3.03 4.83 -9.55
CA LEU A 118 -3.71 3.53 -9.47
C LEU A 118 -2.81 2.33 -9.82
N PRO A 119 -1.95 2.36 -10.85
CA PRO A 119 -1.04 1.25 -11.13
C PRO A 119 -0.08 0.97 -9.97
N SER A 120 0.37 1.99 -9.25
CA SER A 120 1.20 1.81 -8.07
C SER A 120 0.42 1.18 -6.92
N PHE A 121 -0.82 1.60 -6.67
CA PHE A 121 -1.69 0.94 -5.68
C PHE A 121 -1.98 -0.51 -6.02
N LEU A 122 -2.16 -0.81 -7.31
CA LEU A 122 -2.37 -2.16 -7.82
C LEU A 122 -1.11 -3.02 -7.66
N ALA A 123 0.07 -2.48 -7.98
CA ALA A 123 1.35 -3.15 -7.75
C ALA A 123 1.53 -3.51 -6.27
N LEU A 124 1.16 -2.61 -5.37
CA LEU A 124 1.30 -2.86 -3.93
C LEU A 124 0.39 -3.98 -3.42
N GLN A 125 -0.70 -4.30 -4.12
CA GLN A 125 -1.52 -5.46 -3.75
C GLN A 125 -0.85 -6.79 -4.03
N LEU A 126 0.22 -6.83 -4.85
CA LEU A 126 1.00 -8.05 -5.05
C LEU A 126 1.67 -8.55 -3.78
N ASN A 127 1.94 -7.64 -2.83
CA ASN A 127 2.37 -8.05 -1.51
C ASN A 127 1.15 -8.51 -0.72
N PHE A 128 1.17 -9.75 -0.25
CA PHE A 128 0.03 -10.30 0.48
C PHE A 128 -0.15 -9.61 1.85
N SER A 129 0.95 -9.28 2.53
CA SER A 129 0.97 -8.65 3.84
C SER A 129 0.43 -7.21 3.82
N GLY A 130 -0.56 -6.94 4.68
CA GLY A 130 -1.15 -5.62 4.90
C GLY A 130 -0.43 -4.75 5.93
N VAL A 131 0.61 -5.28 6.59
CA VAL A 131 1.21 -4.75 7.83
C VAL A 131 2.61 -4.17 7.61
N SER A 132 3.10 -4.24 6.38
CA SER A 132 4.47 -3.84 6.01
C SER A 132 4.68 -2.32 6.15
N GLU A 133 5.70 -1.92 6.91
CA GLU A 133 6.03 -0.49 7.05
C GLU A 133 6.56 0.10 5.75
N LEU A 134 7.24 -0.71 4.92
CA LEU A 134 7.70 -0.28 3.60
C LEU A 134 6.51 0.11 2.70
N LEU A 135 5.45 -0.72 2.71
CA LEU A 135 4.23 -0.44 1.95
C LEU A 135 3.53 0.79 2.51
N SER A 136 3.41 0.89 3.84
CA SER A 136 2.83 2.05 4.51
C SER A 136 3.57 3.34 4.15
N GLY A 137 4.90 3.32 4.11
CA GLY A 137 5.72 4.44 3.67
C GLY A 137 5.46 4.83 2.21
N LEU A 138 5.33 3.85 1.31
CA LEU A 138 5.04 4.13 -0.10
C LEU A 138 3.62 4.68 -0.28
N TYR A 139 2.62 4.13 0.42
CA TYR A 139 1.27 4.68 0.41
C TYR A 139 1.32 6.14 0.83
N LEU A 140 1.68 6.42 2.08
CA LEU A 140 1.61 7.76 2.65
C LEU A 140 2.46 8.81 1.91
N THR A 141 3.49 8.40 1.16
CA THR A 141 4.29 9.31 0.31
C THR A 141 3.48 9.90 -0.85
N TRP A 142 2.50 9.19 -1.42
CA TRP A 142 1.70 9.65 -2.56
C TRP A 142 0.98 11.00 -2.33
N PRO A 143 0.13 11.15 -1.29
CA PRO A 143 -0.57 12.40 -1.06
C PRO A 143 0.39 13.54 -0.70
N VAL A 144 1.52 13.25 -0.03
CA VAL A 144 2.55 14.25 0.27
C VAL A 144 3.18 14.78 -1.01
N LEU A 145 3.62 13.88 -1.90
CA LEU A 145 4.16 14.25 -3.21
C LEU A 145 3.15 15.05 -4.04
N LEU A 146 1.90 14.58 -4.13
CA LEU A 146 0.85 15.26 -4.89
C LEU A 146 0.53 16.64 -4.31
N ALA A 147 0.50 16.79 -2.99
CA ALA A 147 0.28 18.06 -2.33
C ALA A 147 1.43 19.04 -2.61
N MET A 148 2.67 18.56 -2.53
CA MET A 148 3.88 19.32 -2.89
C MET A 148 3.82 19.78 -4.35
N LEU A 149 3.45 18.91 -5.28
CA LEU A 149 3.41 19.27 -6.71
C LEU A 149 2.26 20.21 -7.07
N LEU A 150 1.08 20.05 -6.46
CA LEU A 150 -0.14 20.73 -6.93
C LEU A 150 -0.50 21.97 -6.12
N VAL A 151 -0.06 22.08 -4.87
CA VAL A 151 -0.38 23.19 -3.97
C VAL A 151 0.80 23.59 -3.07
N PRO A 152 2.01 23.77 -3.62
CA PRO A 152 3.23 23.95 -2.81
C PRO A 152 3.20 25.15 -1.86
N GLN A 153 2.45 26.20 -2.19
CA GLN A 153 2.41 27.44 -1.41
C GLN A 153 1.64 27.33 -0.08
N ARG A 154 0.92 26.23 0.15
CA ARG A 154 0.10 26.10 1.35
C ARG A 154 0.97 25.71 2.54
N ARG A 155 0.85 26.45 3.64
CA ARG A 155 1.63 26.21 4.89
C ARG A 155 1.51 24.77 5.40
N TRP A 156 0.34 24.16 5.27
CA TRP A 156 0.13 22.76 5.69
C TRP A 156 0.95 21.77 4.85
N VAL A 157 1.23 22.05 3.57
CA VAL A 157 2.09 21.21 2.73
C VAL A 157 3.53 21.25 3.20
N MET A 158 3.99 22.43 3.64
CA MET A 158 5.31 22.60 4.25
C MET A 158 5.42 21.86 5.57
N ALA A 159 4.41 21.99 6.43
CA ALA A 159 4.35 21.24 7.67
C ALA A 159 4.38 19.72 7.42
N LEU A 160 3.61 19.24 6.43
CA LEU A 160 3.65 17.83 6.02
C LEU A 160 5.03 17.43 5.51
N ALA A 161 5.64 18.17 4.59
CA ALA A 161 6.96 17.83 4.03
C ALA A 161 8.07 17.81 5.10
N ILE A 162 8.02 18.75 6.05
CA ILE A 162 8.97 18.80 7.18
C ILE A 162 8.73 17.62 8.13
N GLY A 163 7.48 17.34 8.51
CA GLY A 163 7.14 16.21 9.37
C GLY A 163 7.38 14.85 8.71
N TRP A 164 7.30 14.77 7.38
CA TRP A 164 7.48 13.54 6.61
C TRP A 164 8.92 13.03 6.64
N GLY A 165 9.92 13.92 6.66
CA GLY A 165 11.34 13.53 6.71
C GLY A 165 11.67 12.62 7.91
N PRO A 166 11.44 13.05 9.16
CA PRO A 166 11.64 12.22 10.35
C PRO A 166 10.77 10.97 10.37
N LEU A 167 9.54 11.04 9.86
CA LEU A 167 8.68 9.87 9.81
C LEU A 167 9.25 8.79 8.86
N LEU A 168 9.80 9.18 7.70
CA LEU A 168 10.51 8.27 6.80
C LEU A 168 11.73 7.63 7.48
N LEU A 169 12.47 8.38 8.30
CA LEU A 169 13.59 7.83 9.09
C LEU A 169 13.13 6.68 10.01
N LEU A 170 11.91 6.77 10.56
CA LEU A 170 11.33 5.82 11.50
C LEU A 170 10.53 4.67 10.85
N LEU A 171 10.31 4.73 9.53
CA LEU A 171 9.44 3.79 8.82
C LEU A 171 10.10 2.43 8.55
N HIS A 172 11.09 2.41 7.66
CA HIS A 172 11.69 1.17 7.17
C HIS A 172 13.15 1.42 6.81
N PRO A 173 14.05 0.42 6.92
CA PRO A 173 15.44 0.50 6.46
C PRO A 173 15.58 1.11 5.07
N LEU A 174 14.76 0.66 4.12
CA LEU A 174 14.75 1.13 2.73
C LEU A 174 14.08 2.50 2.52
N ALA A 175 13.58 3.16 3.57
CA ALA A 175 12.90 4.44 3.43
C ALA A 175 13.84 5.58 2.99
N PHE A 176 15.17 5.42 3.11
CA PHE A 176 16.14 6.36 2.53
C PHE A 176 15.95 6.55 1.02
N ILE A 177 15.44 5.52 0.30
CA ILE A 177 15.16 5.61 -1.13
C ILE A 177 14.08 6.67 -1.40
N PHE A 178 13.03 6.73 -0.55
CA PHE A 178 12.00 7.77 -0.65
C PHE A 178 12.56 9.14 -0.32
N CYS A 179 13.36 9.24 0.76
CA CYS A 179 14.01 10.48 1.16
C CYS A 179 14.86 11.06 0.03
N PHE A 180 15.73 10.25 -0.60
CA PHE A 180 16.57 10.69 -1.71
C PHE A 180 15.75 10.97 -2.97
N GLY A 181 14.76 10.12 -3.30
CA GLY A 181 13.90 10.33 -4.45
C GLY A 181 13.11 11.63 -4.36
N LEU A 182 12.40 11.86 -3.25
CA LEU A 182 11.66 13.11 -3.00
C LEU A 182 12.60 14.31 -2.86
N GLY A 183 13.78 14.11 -2.24
CA GLY A 183 14.80 15.14 -2.10
C GLY A 183 15.33 15.60 -3.46
N LEU A 184 15.61 14.65 -4.36
CA LEU A 184 15.98 14.92 -5.75
C LEU A 184 14.87 15.64 -6.50
N VAL A 185 13.62 15.22 -6.35
CA VAL A 185 12.47 15.93 -6.94
C VAL A 185 12.44 17.38 -6.46
N ALA A 186 12.47 17.61 -5.14
CA ALA A 186 12.47 18.96 -4.57
C ALA A 186 13.68 19.78 -5.05
N TRP A 187 14.86 19.15 -5.19
CA TRP A 187 16.05 19.78 -5.75
C TRP A 187 15.87 20.19 -7.21
N LEU A 188 15.36 19.30 -8.07
CA LEU A 188 15.06 19.59 -9.47
C LEU A 188 14.02 20.70 -9.61
N LEU A 189 12.99 20.72 -8.76
CA LEU A 189 12.02 21.82 -8.67
C LEU A 189 12.69 23.15 -8.31
N SER A 190 13.74 23.12 -7.48
CA SER A 190 14.50 24.32 -7.10
C SER A 190 15.41 24.84 -8.23
N TRP A 191 15.99 23.93 -9.02
CA TRP A 191 16.94 24.24 -10.11
C TRP A 191 16.26 24.59 -11.43
N GLY A 192 15.18 23.87 -11.77
CA GLY A 192 14.42 24.08 -13.00
C GLY A 192 13.87 25.50 -13.14
N ALA A 193 13.87 26.29 -12.07
CA ALA A 193 13.49 27.71 -12.10
C ALA A 193 14.54 28.63 -12.76
N GLY A 194 15.75 28.16 -13.08
CA GLY A 194 16.88 28.96 -13.59
C GLY A 194 16.56 29.85 -14.81
N ASP A 195 16.00 29.27 -15.86
CA ASP A 195 15.53 29.99 -17.07
C ASP A 195 13.99 30.00 -17.22
N TRP A 196 13.27 29.25 -16.37
CA TRP A 196 11.85 28.91 -16.56
C TRP A 196 10.89 29.78 -15.76
N GLY A 197 11.36 30.93 -15.28
CA GLY A 197 10.52 31.95 -14.68
C GLY A 197 11.26 32.76 -13.64
N ALA A 198 11.39 34.05 -13.92
CA ALA A 198 11.63 35.10 -12.94
C ALA A 198 10.56 35.18 -11.82
N TRP A 199 9.60 34.24 -11.77
CA TRP A 199 8.37 34.29 -10.97
C TRP A 199 8.09 33.11 -10.04
N VAL A 200 8.84 32.00 -10.08
CA VAL A 200 8.97 31.18 -8.86
C VAL A 200 9.82 32.06 -7.96
N ALA A 201 9.14 32.90 -7.15
CA ALA A 201 9.76 33.93 -6.33
C ALA A 201 10.98 33.31 -5.66
N VAL A 202 12.09 34.05 -5.55
CA VAL A 202 13.33 33.58 -4.89
C VAL A 202 13.05 32.80 -3.60
N LYS A 203 12.01 33.22 -2.88
CA LYS A 203 11.44 32.57 -1.68
C LYS A 203 11.01 31.11 -1.90
N GLU A 204 10.32 30.79 -2.99
CA GLU A 204 9.87 29.45 -3.32
C GLU A 204 11.02 28.51 -3.70
N ARG A 205 12.02 29.00 -4.45
CA ARG A 205 13.24 28.21 -4.73
C ARG A 205 13.98 27.83 -3.46
N LEU A 206 14.09 28.78 -2.52
CA LEU A 206 14.73 28.57 -1.24
C LEU A 206 13.96 27.52 -0.41
N VAL A 207 12.63 27.56 -0.43
CA VAL A 207 11.76 26.58 0.23
C VAL A 207 12.00 25.18 -0.33
N TRP A 208 11.98 25.02 -1.66
CA TRP A 208 12.23 23.73 -2.30
C TRP A 208 13.62 23.18 -2.02
N ARG A 209 14.64 24.05 -2.06
CA ARG A 209 16.00 23.68 -1.70
C ARG A 209 16.10 23.22 -0.24
N ARG A 210 15.43 23.91 0.69
CA ARG A 210 15.38 23.52 2.10
C ARG A 210 14.70 22.17 2.31
N ILE A 211 13.58 21.93 1.64
CA ILE A 211 12.89 20.62 1.71
C ILE A 211 13.77 19.52 1.12
N GLY A 212 14.39 19.77 -0.05
CA GLY A 212 15.29 18.83 -0.69
C GLY A 212 16.46 18.45 0.23
N LEU A 213 17.13 19.46 0.81
CA LEU A 213 18.21 19.25 1.78
C LEU A 213 17.72 18.52 3.03
N TRP A 214 16.55 18.86 3.55
CA TRP A 214 15.96 18.21 4.72
C TRP A 214 15.70 16.72 4.47
N LEU A 215 15.09 16.38 3.32
CA LEU A 215 14.83 15.00 2.94
C LEU A 215 16.13 14.23 2.70
N VAL A 216 17.11 14.82 2.01
CA VAL A 216 18.43 14.21 1.82
C VAL A 216 19.12 13.96 3.16
N ALA A 217 19.06 14.92 4.08
CA ALA A 217 19.63 14.76 5.43
C ALA A 217 18.97 13.61 6.19
N ASN A 218 17.64 13.48 6.13
CA ASN A 218 16.93 12.34 6.72
C ASN A 218 17.27 11.02 6.02
N GLY A 219 17.47 11.02 4.70
CA GLY A 219 17.95 9.86 3.95
C GLY A 219 19.34 9.41 4.40
N LEU A 220 20.28 10.35 4.54
CA LEU A 220 21.62 10.09 5.05
C LEU A 220 21.60 9.59 6.49
N ALA A 221 20.80 10.21 7.36
CA ALA A 221 20.62 9.78 8.74
C ALA A 221 20.05 8.35 8.82
N ARG A 222 19.12 7.97 7.92
CA ARG A 222 18.61 6.60 7.84
C ARG A 222 19.68 5.62 7.37
N VAL A 223 20.47 5.98 6.35
CA VAL A 223 21.59 5.15 5.89
C VAL A 223 22.59 4.95 7.01
N ALA A 224 22.95 6.01 7.74
CA ALA A 224 23.83 5.93 8.89
C ALA A 224 23.24 5.02 9.98
N TRP A 225 21.97 5.20 10.34
CA TRP A 225 21.27 4.34 11.30
C TRP A 225 21.37 2.86 10.91
N THR A 226 21.06 2.52 9.67
CA THR A 226 21.13 1.14 9.16
C THR A 226 22.57 0.62 9.13
N ALA A 227 23.55 1.45 8.75
CA ALA A 227 24.96 1.06 8.70
C ALA A 227 25.56 0.79 10.09
N PHE A 228 25.16 1.57 11.10
CA PHE A 228 25.56 1.34 12.50
C PHE A 228 24.80 0.18 13.16
N GLY A 229 23.86 -0.46 12.44
CA GLY A 229 23.46 -1.83 12.69
C GLY A 229 22.78 -2.07 14.04
N LEU A 230 21.81 -1.22 14.41
CA LEU A 230 21.04 -1.40 15.64
C LEU A 230 20.10 -2.61 15.62
N ASN A 231 20.03 -3.40 14.54
CA ASN A 231 19.17 -4.58 14.48
C ASN A 231 19.72 -5.75 13.64
N ASP A 232 19.64 -6.96 14.19
CA ASP A 232 20.01 -8.22 13.53
C ASP A 232 19.18 -8.51 12.26
N TYR A 233 17.94 -8.01 12.18
CA TYR A 233 17.09 -8.10 11.00
C TYR A 233 17.69 -7.43 9.77
N GLU A 234 18.27 -6.23 9.92
CA GLU A 234 18.90 -5.51 8.80
C GLU A 234 20.18 -6.23 8.35
N ARG A 235 20.99 -6.72 9.31
CA ARG A 235 22.22 -7.47 9.03
C ARG A 235 21.92 -8.79 8.31
N GLY A 236 20.86 -9.50 8.71
CA GLY A 236 20.43 -10.74 8.08
C GLY A 236 20.01 -10.61 6.62
N ARG A 237 19.61 -9.40 6.18
CA ARG A 237 19.19 -9.11 4.80
C ARG A 237 20.31 -8.65 3.87
N LEU A 238 21.53 -8.47 4.38
CA LEU A 238 22.71 -8.18 3.55
C LEU A 238 23.23 -9.41 2.81
N ASN A 239 22.72 -10.62 3.10
CA ASN A 239 23.04 -11.81 2.35
C ASN A 239 22.44 -11.73 0.92
N PRO A 240 23.24 -11.84 -0.16
CA PRO A 240 22.78 -11.70 -1.54
C PRO A 240 21.58 -12.59 -1.92
N SER A 241 21.52 -13.82 -1.41
CA SER A 241 20.40 -14.73 -1.71
C SER A 241 19.08 -14.25 -1.07
N SER A 242 19.16 -13.75 0.16
CA SER A 242 18.01 -13.17 0.87
C SER A 242 17.53 -11.85 0.24
N ALA A 243 18.47 -11.10 -0.35
CA ALA A 243 18.17 -9.84 -1.03
C ALA A 243 17.44 -10.10 -2.36
N LEU A 244 17.90 -11.07 -3.17
CA LEU A 244 17.20 -11.44 -4.40
C LEU A 244 15.78 -11.96 -4.14
N GLY A 245 15.61 -12.82 -3.13
CA GLY A 245 14.28 -13.30 -2.71
C GLY A 245 13.36 -12.18 -2.18
N TYR A 246 13.93 -11.05 -1.76
CA TYR A 246 13.17 -9.86 -1.33
C TYR A 246 12.86 -8.89 -2.50
N LEU A 247 13.55 -9.01 -3.63
CA LEU A 247 13.32 -8.11 -4.76
C LEU A 247 12.20 -8.63 -5.66
N PHE A 248 12.28 -9.90 -6.04
CA PHE A 248 11.46 -10.51 -7.08
C PHE A 248 10.15 -11.10 -6.55
N GLY A 249 9.18 -11.31 -7.46
CA GLY A 249 7.98 -12.07 -7.13
C GLY A 249 8.28 -13.57 -7.10
N GLU A 250 7.28 -14.38 -6.76
CA GLU A 250 7.46 -15.84 -6.75
C GLU A 250 7.02 -16.49 -8.05
N THR A 251 5.95 -15.95 -8.63
CA THR A 251 5.27 -16.57 -9.76
C THR A 251 5.50 -15.79 -11.04
N VAL A 252 5.44 -16.48 -12.17
CA VAL A 252 5.52 -15.84 -13.48
C VAL A 252 4.43 -14.77 -13.64
N ALA A 253 3.21 -15.03 -13.15
CA ALA A 253 2.11 -14.07 -13.26
C ALA A 253 2.39 -12.76 -12.49
N GLN A 254 3.00 -12.82 -11.31
CA GLN A 254 3.41 -11.64 -10.56
C GLN A 254 4.46 -10.81 -11.29
N HIS A 255 5.49 -11.46 -11.84
CA HIS A 255 6.52 -10.79 -12.63
C HIS A 255 5.93 -10.12 -13.87
N LEU A 256 5.05 -10.84 -14.58
CA LEU A 256 4.32 -10.30 -15.73
C LEU A 256 3.44 -9.12 -15.33
N LEU A 257 2.78 -9.16 -14.16
CA LEU A 257 1.98 -8.03 -13.69
C LEU A 257 2.85 -6.82 -13.43
N ILE A 258 3.98 -6.97 -12.72
CA ILE A 258 4.90 -5.86 -12.45
C ILE A 258 5.40 -5.25 -13.77
N ALA A 259 5.87 -6.08 -14.71
CA ALA A 259 6.31 -5.61 -16.02
C ALA A 259 5.18 -4.87 -16.77
N MET A 260 3.96 -5.40 -16.70
CA MET A 260 2.79 -4.77 -17.31
C MET A 260 2.47 -3.41 -16.67
N LEU A 261 2.55 -3.30 -15.35
CA LEU A 261 2.30 -2.04 -14.64
C LEU A 261 3.37 -0.99 -14.92
N VAL A 262 4.63 -1.39 -15.12
CA VAL A 262 5.68 -0.51 -15.64
C VAL A 262 5.29 0.01 -17.03
N CYS A 263 4.93 -0.88 -17.95
CA CYS A 263 4.49 -0.50 -19.31
C CYS A 263 3.28 0.44 -19.29
N VAL A 264 2.25 0.14 -18.48
CA VAL A 264 1.06 0.99 -18.30
C VAL A 264 1.44 2.36 -17.74
N THR A 265 2.36 2.41 -16.77
CA THR A 265 2.85 3.68 -16.19
C THR A 265 3.60 4.52 -17.23
N LEU A 266 4.49 3.90 -18.01
CA LEU A 266 5.24 4.59 -19.07
C LEU A 266 4.34 5.04 -20.23
N LEU A 267 3.39 4.21 -20.66
CA LEU A 267 2.41 4.57 -21.69
C LEU A 267 1.44 5.64 -21.21
N GLY A 268 0.96 5.53 -19.97
CA GLY A 268 0.13 6.54 -19.32
C GLY A 268 0.86 7.87 -19.24
N PHE A 269 2.12 7.85 -18.82
CA PHE A 269 3.00 9.02 -18.85
C PHE A 269 3.12 9.61 -20.26
N TRP A 270 3.39 8.79 -21.27
CA TRP A 270 3.56 9.24 -22.64
C TRP A 270 2.28 9.85 -23.23
N VAL A 271 1.12 9.22 -22.99
CA VAL A 271 -0.20 9.73 -23.38
C VAL A 271 -0.46 11.10 -22.75
N LEU A 272 -0.21 11.23 -21.46
CA LEU A 272 -0.38 12.48 -20.73
C LEU A 272 0.63 13.55 -21.17
N HIS A 273 1.87 13.16 -21.47
CA HIS A 273 2.94 14.06 -21.89
C HIS A 273 2.68 14.63 -23.29
N ARG A 274 2.35 13.78 -24.26
CA ARG A 274 2.12 14.21 -25.65
C ARG A 274 0.85 15.04 -25.82
N ARG A 275 -0.12 14.94 -24.89
CA ARG A 275 -1.45 15.60 -24.94
C ARG A 275 -2.27 15.32 -26.20
N SER A 276 -1.71 14.56 -27.13
CA SER A 276 -2.34 14.03 -28.30
C SER A 276 -2.58 12.57 -27.98
N LEU A 277 -3.86 12.23 -27.81
CA LEU A 277 -4.35 10.87 -27.93
C LEU A 277 -4.22 10.49 -29.40
N SER A 278 -3.00 10.38 -29.90
CA SER A 278 -2.79 9.73 -31.19
C SER A 278 -3.51 8.39 -31.07
N SER A 279 -4.31 8.07 -32.08
CA SER A 279 -5.20 6.92 -32.00
C SER A 279 -4.43 5.63 -31.66
N ARG A 280 -3.13 5.57 -32.00
CA ARG A 280 -2.20 4.48 -31.69
C ARG A 280 -1.82 4.41 -30.21
N ALA A 281 -1.37 5.52 -29.60
CA ALA A 281 -0.96 5.58 -28.19
C ALA A 281 -2.03 5.07 -27.23
N SER A 282 -3.24 5.59 -27.43
CA SER A 282 -4.37 5.27 -26.59
C SER A 282 -4.88 3.85 -26.84
N ARG A 283 -4.82 3.35 -28.08
CA ARG A 283 -5.10 1.94 -28.37
C ARG A 283 -4.10 1.00 -27.70
N ALA A 284 -2.81 1.35 -27.72
CA ALA A 284 -1.77 0.61 -27.03
C ALA A 284 -2.04 0.59 -25.51
N LEU A 285 -2.27 1.75 -24.88
CA LEU A 285 -2.61 1.80 -23.46
C LEU A 285 -3.81 0.91 -23.11
N MET A 286 -4.89 0.95 -23.90
CA MET A 286 -6.05 0.09 -23.68
C MET A 286 -5.74 -1.41 -23.85
N LEU A 287 -4.93 -1.78 -24.85
CA LEU A 287 -4.49 -3.17 -25.04
C LEU A 287 -3.68 -3.67 -23.83
N PHE A 288 -2.73 -2.86 -23.35
CA PHE A 288 -1.92 -3.19 -22.19
C PHE A 288 -2.76 -3.27 -20.91
N LEU A 289 -3.81 -2.45 -20.77
CA LEU A 289 -4.73 -2.53 -19.62
C LEU A 289 -5.62 -3.77 -19.66
N TRP A 290 -6.09 -4.18 -20.84
CA TRP A 290 -6.80 -5.46 -20.99
C TRP A 290 -5.90 -6.64 -20.64
N LEU A 291 -4.66 -6.62 -21.14
CA LEU A 291 -3.68 -7.65 -20.80
C LEU A 291 -3.35 -7.64 -19.30
N ALA A 292 -3.21 -6.45 -18.69
CA ALA A 292 -3.05 -6.32 -17.25
C ALA A 292 -4.22 -6.96 -16.51
N LEU A 293 -5.47 -6.71 -16.92
CA LEU A 293 -6.65 -7.31 -16.28
C LEU A 293 -6.65 -8.84 -16.36
N LEU A 294 -6.24 -9.41 -17.50
CA LEU A 294 -6.08 -10.87 -17.64
C LEU A 294 -4.98 -11.42 -16.73
N ILE A 295 -3.84 -10.74 -16.63
CA ILE A 295 -2.76 -11.13 -15.71
C ILE A 295 -3.21 -10.98 -14.26
N VAL A 296 -3.98 -9.95 -13.92
CA VAL A 296 -4.55 -9.76 -12.58
C VAL A 296 -5.51 -10.91 -12.25
N ALA A 297 -6.31 -11.39 -13.21
CA ALA A 297 -7.15 -12.56 -13.01
C ALA A 297 -6.31 -13.82 -12.77
N TRP A 298 -5.19 -13.97 -13.50
CA TRP A 298 -4.25 -15.07 -13.26
C TRP A 298 -3.62 -15.00 -11.86
N VAL A 299 -3.10 -13.85 -11.44
CA VAL A 299 -2.57 -13.66 -10.07
C VAL A 299 -3.66 -13.93 -9.02
N SER A 300 -4.90 -13.52 -9.29
CA SER A 300 -6.04 -13.79 -8.40
C SER A 300 -6.29 -15.29 -8.25
N ILE A 301 -6.22 -16.05 -9.35
CA ILE A 301 -6.31 -17.52 -9.33
C ILE A 301 -5.14 -18.10 -8.55
N GLU A 302 -3.92 -17.59 -8.70
CA GLU A 302 -2.76 -18.06 -7.93
C GLU A 302 -2.97 -17.86 -6.42
N TYR A 303 -3.46 -16.70 -5.97
CA TYR A 303 -3.82 -16.50 -4.56
C TYR A 303 -4.92 -17.46 -4.10
N LEU A 304 -5.95 -17.65 -4.92
CA LEU A 304 -6.99 -18.65 -4.70
C LEU A 304 -6.51 -20.10 -4.91
N LEU A 305 -5.23 -20.33 -5.14
CA LEU A 305 -4.61 -21.66 -5.13
C LEU A 305 -3.45 -21.71 -4.13
N GLY A 306 -3.32 -20.72 -3.26
CA GLY A 306 -2.25 -20.66 -2.28
C GLY A 306 -0.86 -20.36 -2.85
N LYS A 307 -0.75 -19.97 -4.12
CA LYS A 307 0.52 -19.68 -4.81
C LYS A 307 0.84 -18.19 -4.78
N GLY A 308 2.13 -17.85 -4.74
CA GLY A 308 2.58 -16.47 -4.79
C GLY A 308 2.33 -15.68 -3.51
N ILE A 309 2.22 -16.35 -2.36
CA ILE A 309 1.81 -15.76 -1.09
C ILE A 309 3.03 -15.42 -0.22
N VAL A 310 4.22 -15.33 -0.79
CA VAL A 310 5.39 -14.85 -0.06
C VAL A 310 5.52 -13.34 -0.05
N LEU A 311 6.11 -12.93 1.06
CA LEU A 311 6.37 -11.60 1.52
C LEU A 311 7.39 -10.84 0.67
N LYS A 312 7.03 -9.59 0.38
CA LYS A 312 7.94 -8.50 -0.05
C LYS A 312 8.59 -8.71 -1.41
N SER A 313 7.86 -8.34 -2.47
CA SER A 313 8.51 -7.93 -3.73
C SER A 313 8.84 -6.43 -3.63
N ALA A 314 10.11 -6.10 -3.37
CA ALA A 314 10.57 -4.73 -3.46
C ALA A 314 10.44 -4.18 -4.90
N MET A 315 10.25 -5.00 -5.95
CA MET A 315 9.93 -4.46 -7.27
C MET A 315 8.62 -3.65 -7.29
N THR A 316 7.66 -3.92 -6.39
CA THR A 316 6.46 -3.08 -6.23
C THR A 316 6.82 -1.64 -5.83
N LEU A 317 7.91 -1.45 -5.07
CA LEU A 317 8.50 -0.15 -4.77
C LEU A 317 8.93 0.56 -6.06
N GLY A 318 9.59 -0.16 -6.96
CA GLY A 318 10.05 0.36 -8.25
C GLY A 318 8.89 0.92 -9.10
N VAL A 319 7.76 0.21 -9.15
CA VAL A 319 6.55 0.70 -9.84
C VAL A 319 6.00 1.97 -9.17
N GLY A 320 5.98 2.01 -7.83
CA GLY A 320 5.60 3.21 -7.06
C GLY A 320 6.47 4.42 -7.39
N LEU A 321 7.79 4.28 -7.30
CA LEU A 321 8.76 5.34 -7.58
C LEU A 321 8.72 5.81 -9.04
N LEU A 322 8.52 4.88 -9.98
CA LEU A 322 8.34 5.22 -11.40
C LEU A 322 7.10 6.08 -11.61
N GLY A 323 5.97 5.70 -11.01
CA GLY A 323 4.73 6.48 -11.05
C GLY A 323 4.91 7.88 -10.47
N MET A 324 5.56 7.99 -9.31
CA MET A 324 5.87 9.27 -8.66
C MET A 324 6.76 10.17 -9.53
N THR A 325 7.78 9.59 -10.16
CA THR A 325 8.69 10.30 -11.08
C THR A 325 7.93 10.80 -12.31
N ALA A 326 7.09 9.96 -12.91
CA ALA A 326 6.25 10.32 -14.04
C ALA A 326 5.28 11.47 -13.72
N VAL A 327 4.61 11.42 -12.56
CA VAL A 327 3.71 12.48 -12.10
C VAL A 327 4.46 13.79 -11.91
N THR A 328 5.61 13.75 -11.22
CA THR A 328 6.48 14.90 -10.99
C THR A 328 6.83 15.59 -12.30
N TRP A 329 7.29 14.82 -13.29
CA TRP A 329 7.67 15.34 -14.60
C TRP A 329 6.49 15.99 -15.33
N LEU A 330 5.32 15.34 -15.33
CA LEU A 330 4.13 15.87 -16.01
C LEU A 330 3.64 17.18 -15.40
N VAL A 331 3.64 17.28 -14.07
CA VAL A 331 3.25 18.52 -13.38
C VAL A 331 4.23 19.64 -13.71
N LEU A 332 5.53 19.36 -13.66
CA LEU A 332 6.59 20.29 -14.05
C LEU A 332 6.39 20.83 -15.46
N GLN A 333 6.24 19.94 -16.43
CA GLN A 333 6.00 20.30 -17.84
C GLN A 333 4.72 21.14 -18.02
N ARG A 334 3.65 20.84 -17.26
CA ARG A 334 2.38 21.56 -17.35
C ARG A 334 2.53 23.00 -16.85
N GLU A 335 3.17 23.20 -15.70
CA GLU A 335 3.31 24.52 -15.12
C GLU A 335 4.19 25.41 -15.99
N THR A 336 5.25 24.88 -16.60
CA THR A 336 6.04 25.65 -17.57
C THR A 336 5.21 26.12 -18.75
N GLY A 337 4.43 25.22 -19.36
CA GLY A 337 3.63 25.58 -20.54
C GLY A 337 2.66 26.73 -20.25
N ARG A 338 2.09 26.77 -19.03
CA ARG A 338 1.21 27.86 -18.60
C ARG A 338 1.95 29.19 -18.42
N ILE A 339 3.16 29.15 -17.88
CA ILE A 339 3.97 30.34 -17.65
C ILE A 339 4.38 30.97 -18.99
N LEU A 340 4.94 30.18 -19.91
CA LEU A 340 5.32 30.64 -21.24
C LEU A 340 4.14 31.25 -22.00
N GLN A 341 2.95 30.64 -21.88
CA GLN A 341 1.75 31.18 -22.51
C GLN A 341 1.37 32.55 -21.92
N ARG A 342 1.41 32.73 -20.59
CA ARG A 342 1.11 34.02 -19.95
C ARG A 342 2.13 35.11 -20.26
N GLU A 343 3.41 34.77 -20.33
CA GLU A 343 4.45 35.72 -20.73
C GLU A 343 4.30 36.13 -22.20
N THR A 344 3.95 35.18 -23.06
CA THR A 344 3.62 35.48 -24.46
C THR A 344 2.41 36.39 -24.56
N GLU A 345 1.32 36.10 -23.83
CA GLU A 345 0.12 36.94 -23.79
C GLU A 345 0.43 38.35 -23.26
N ARG A 346 1.24 38.50 -22.21
CA ARG A 346 1.66 39.81 -21.67
C ARG A 346 2.62 40.56 -22.60
N GLY A 347 3.52 39.85 -23.27
CA GLY A 347 4.42 40.42 -24.27
C GLY A 347 3.63 40.94 -25.48
N VAL A 348 2.66 40.15 -25.95
CA VAL A 348 1.71 40.54 -26.99
C VAL A 348 0.82 41.69 -26.54
N GLU A 349 0.33 41.75 -25.30
CA GLU A 349 -0.42 42.93 -24.79
C GLU A 349 0.45 44.20 -24.76
N ARG A 350 1.75 44.09 -24.45
CA ARG A 350 2.69 45.22 -24.48
C ARG A 350 2.98 45.71 -25.91
N GLU A 351 3.05 44.81 -26.88
CA GLU A 351 3.28 45.15 -28.30
C GLU A 351 1.99 45.53 -29.05
N ALA A 352 0.86 44.90 -28.71
CA ALA A 352 -0.47 45.17 -29.28
C ALA A 352 -1.09 46.48 -28.78
N GLY A 353 -0.54 47.09 -27.72
CA GLY A 353 -0.76 48.50 -27.40
C GLY A 353 -0.31 49.47 -28.51
N GLN A 354 0.40 49.00 -29.54
CA GLN A 354 0.77 49.79 -30.72
C GLN A 354 0.25 49.26 -32.05
N SER A 355 -0.29 48.03 -32.14
CA SER A 355 -0.85 47.57 -33.41
C SER A 355 -1.82 46.38 -33.28
N ILE A 356 -2.98 46.53 -33.94
CA ILE A 356 -3.73 45.46 -34.63
C ILE A 356 -4.98 44.90 -33.92
N GLN A 357 -6.10 45.46 -34.36
CA GLN A 357 -7.48 44.95 -34.35
C GLN A 357 -7.75 43.95 -35.53
N TRP A 358 -6.75 43.58 -36.34
CA TRP A 358 -6.95 43.02 -37.69
C TRP A 358 -6.68 41.50 -37.88
N LYS A 359 -6.27 40.76 -36.84
CA LYS A 359 -5.92 39.31 -36.97
C LYS A 359 -6.93 38.33 -36.34
N ALA A 360 -7.98 38.81 -35.67
CA ALA A 360 -8.89 37.97 -34.89
C ALA A 360 -9.86 37.12 -35.74
N GLU A 361 -10.17 37.51 -36.98
CA GLU A 361 -11.25 36.86 -37.73
C GLU A 361 -10.84 35.64 -38.58
N ARG A 362 -9.57 35.52 -39.02
CA ARG A 362 -9.15 34.39 -39.90
C ARG A 362 -8.75 33.11 -39.18
N GLY A 363 -8.58 33.14 -37.86
CA GLY A 363 -8.21 31.96 -37.06
C GLY A 363 -9.39 31.08 -36.64
N MET A 364 -10.62 31.60 -36.64
CA MET A 364 -11.78 30.95 -36.02
C MET A 364 -12.41 29.83 -36.86
N GLN A 365 -12.22 29.80 -38.19
CA GLN A 365 -12.91 28.85 -39.06
C GLN A 365 -12.20 27.50 -39.28
N LYS A 366 -10.92 27.34 -38.92
CA LYS A 366 -10.18 26.08 -39.15
C LYS A 366 -10.20 25.09 -37.98
N GLU A 367 -10.70 25.49 -36.80
CA GLU A 367 -10.76 24.60 -35.63
C GLU A 367 -12.10 23.87 -35.42
N ALA A 368 -13.16 24.24 -36.15
CA ALA A 368 -14.51 23.67 -35.96
C ALA A 368 -14.70 22.27 -36.58
N GLY A 369 -13.78 21.79 -37.44
CA GLY A 369 -13.97 20.56 -38.23
C GLY A 369 -13.37 19.26 -37.69
N LEU A 370 -12.65 19.28 -36.56
CA LEU A 370 -11.90 18.11 -36.05
C LEU A 370 -12.35 17.61 -34.66
N GLY A 371 -13.39 18.21 -34.07
CA GLY A 371 -13.74 18.00 -32.66
C GLY A 371 -15.01 17.19 -32.42
N ALA A 372 -14.90 15.86 -32.30
CA ALA A 372 -15.93 15.05 -31.61
C ALA A 372 -15.46 13.61 -31.27
N ALA A 373 -14.52 13.05 -32.03
CA ALA A 373 -14.10 11.66 -31.85
C ALA A 373 -12.83 11.56 -30.99
N GLY A 374 -12.93 11.48 -29.65
CA GLY A 374 -11.71 11.16 -28.88
C GLY A 374 -11.71 11.05 -27.37
N SER A 375 -12.73 11.46 -26.61
CA SER A 375 -12.54 11.68 -25.16
C SER A 375 -12.84 10.50 -24.21
N LYS A 376 -13.44 9.39 -24.68
CA LYS A 376 -13.92 8.32 -23.79
C LYS A 376 -12.83 7.37 -23.24
N ARG A 377 -11.58 7.44 -23.70
CA ARG A 377 -10.58 6.38 -23.43
C ARG A 377 -9.88 6.45 -22.06
N PRO A 378 -9.47 7.62 -21.53
CA PRO A 378 -8.81 7.66 -20.23
C PRO A 378 -9.78 7.40 -19.06
N SER A 379 -11.08 7.63 -19.22
CA SER A 379 -12.09 7.20 -18.24
C SER A 379 -12.16 5.67 -18.18
N THR A 380 -12.26 4.97 -19.31
CA THR A 380 -12.27 3.49 -19.33
C THR A 380 -11.04 2.90 -18.66
N ALA A 381 -9.86 3.50 -18.87
CA ALA A 381 -8.63 3.06 -18.21
C ALA A 381 -8.70 3.12 -16.68
N MET A 382 -9.27 4.19 -16.10
CA MET A 382 -9.47 4.28 -14.65
C MET A 382 -10.43 3.21 -14.13
N HIS A 383 -11.54 2.95 -14.84
CA HIS A 383 -12.48 1.89 -14.46
C HIS A 383 -11.79 0.52 -14.43
N MET A 384 -10.99 0.19 -15.46
CA MET A 384 -10.25 -1.08 -15.52
C MET A 384 -9.26 -1.24 -14.36
N LEU A 385 -8.53 -0.18 -14.02
CA LEU A 385 -7.62 -0.19 -12.88
C LEU A 385 -8.36 -0.34 -11.55
N GLY A 386 -9.52 0.30 -11.39
CA GLY A 386 -10.39 0.13 -10.22
C GLY A 386 -10.92 -1.30 -10.09
N VAL A 387 -11.38 -1.90 -11.19
CA VAL A 387 -11.83 -3.30 -11.24
C VAL A 387 -10.68 -4.26 -10.93
N ALA A 388 -9.50 -4.05 -11.52
CA ALA A 388 -8.31 -4.85 -11.23
C ALA A 388 -7.92 -4.79 -9.75
N LEU A 389 -7.97 -3.60 -9.14
CA LEU A 389 -7.64 -3.41 -7.73
C LEU A 389 -8.63 -4.12 -6.81
N LEU A 390 -9.93 -3.98 -7.08
CA LEU A 390 -10.97 -4.71 -6.36
C LEU A 390 -10.78 -6.23 -6.51
N MET A 391 -10.51 -6.71 -7.72
CA MET A 391 -10.34 -8.14 -7.99
C MET A 391 -9.20 -8.76 -7.17
N LEU A 392 -8.02 -8.12 -7.11
CA LEU A 392 -6.92 -8.60 -6.25
C LEU A 392 -7.28 -8.55 -4.77
N LEU A 393 -7.90 -7.46 -4.30
CA LEU A 393 -8.29 -7.34 -2.90
C LEU A 393 -9.29 -8.42 -2.50
N MET A 394 -10.27 -8.71 -3.36
CA MET A 394 -11.24 -9.79 -3.15
C MET A 394 -10.56 -11.16 -3.17
N ALA A 395 -9.68 -11.43 -4.15
CA ALA A 395 -8.97 -12.70 -4.23
C ALA A 395 -8.10 -12.96 -2.99
N LYS A 396 -7.36 -11.95 -2.51
CA LYS A 396 -6.56 -12.02 -1.28
C LYS A 396 -7.44 -12.24 -0.05
N SER A 397 -8.53 -11.47 0.06
CA SER A 397 -9.47 -11.58 1.18
C SER A 397 -10.11 -12.95 1.24
N SER A 398 -10.52 -13.50 0.09
CA SER A 398 -11.06 -14.86 -0.02
C SER A 398 -10.03 -15.93 0.30
N ALA A 399 -8.81 -15.82 -0.22
CA ALA A 399 -7.73 -16.77 0.08
C ALA A 399 -7.40 -16.78 1.57
N TRP A 400 -7.26 -15.60 2.18
CA TRP A 400 -7.03 -15.43 3.62
C TRP A 400 -8.20 -15.99 4.45
N TRP A 401 -9.43 -15.63 4.13
CA TRP A 401 -10.62 -16.10 4.83
C TRP A 401 -10.72 -17.63 4.81
N THR A 402 -10.51 -18.25 3.65
CA THR A 402 -10.52 -19.71 3.50
C THR A 402 -9.42 -20.36 4.33
N GLY A 403 -8.19 -19.84 4.29
CA GLY A 403 -7.07 -20.35 5.10
C GLY A 403 -7.34 -20.25 6.60
N VAL A 404 -7.81 -19.09 7.07
CA VAL A 404 -8.18 -18.89 8.48
C VAL A 404 -9.33 -19.79 8.91
N ARG A 405 -10.34 -19.99 8.08
CA ARG A 405 -11.46 -20.88 8.39
C ARG A 405 -11.01 -22.33 8.55
N GLY A 406 -10.18 -22.83 7.62
CA GLY A 406 -9.59 -24.16 7.76
C GLY A 406 -8.77 -24.31 9.05
N LEU A 407 -8.01 -23.28 9.43
CA LEU A 407 -7.25 -23.25 10.67
C LEU A 407 -8.17 -23.25 11.91
N GLN A 408 -9.23 -22.44 11.90
CA GLN A 408 -10.24 -22.38 12.96
C GLN A 408 -10.91 -23.73 13.16
N ASP A 409 -11.38 -24.35 12.08
CA ASP A 409 -12.07 -25.63 12.10
C ASP A 409 -11.16 -26.71 12.68
N MET A 410 -9.88 -26.70 12.30
CA MET A 410 -8.89 -27.64 12.83
C MET A 410 -8.65 -27.51 14.33
N VAL A 411 -8.39 -26.30 14.83
CA VAL A 411 -8.14 -26.11 16.26
C VAL A 411 -9.38 -26.37 17.09
N ALA A 412 -10.57 -26.10 16.55
CA ALA A 412 -11.84 -26.41 17.19
C ALA A 412 -12.17 -27.90 17.18
N SER A 413 -11.92 -28.62 16.07
CA SER A 413 -12.27 -30.04 15.94
C SER A 413 -11.26 -31.00 16.56
N SER A 414 -10.05 -30.55 16.90
CA SER A 414 -9.02 -31.43 17.46
C SER A 414 -9.40 -31.94 18.85
N ASP A 415 -9.37 -33.24 19.10
CA ASP A 415 -9.61 -33.76 20.46
C ASP A 415 -8.42 -33.57 21.41
N THR A 416 -7.25 -33.14 20.88
CA THR A 416 -6.04 -32.93 21.68
C THR A 416 -5.94 -31.52 22.24
N ALA A 417 -5.22 -31.37 23.35
CA ALA A 417 -4.87 -30.05 23.89
C ALA A 417 -3.91 -29.25 23.01
N CYS A 418 -3.03 -29.96 22.30
CA CYS A 418 -1.98 -29.37 21.48
C CYS A 418 -1.86 -30.11 20.14
N ILE A 419 -1.72 -29.36 19.06
CA ILE A 419 -1.48 -29.85 17.71
C ILE A 419 0.00 -29.55 17.37
N PRO A 420 0.82 -30.56 17.10
CA PRO A 420 2.18 -30.33 16.62
C PRO A 420 2.12 -29.69 15.23
N PHE A 421 2.94 -28.67 15.02
CA PHE A 421 3.05 -27.92 13.77
C PHE A 421 4.47 -28.02 13.21
N GLY A 422 4.59 -28.50 11.97
CA GLY A 422 5.84 -28.61 11.26
C GLY A 422 5.61 -28.93 9.79
N ASP A 423 6.70 -29.11 9.04
CA ASP A 423 6.68 -29.29 7.59
C ASP A 423 5.84 -30.49 7.11
N HIS A 424 5.57 -31.45 8.00
CA HIS A 424 4.81 -32.67 7.70
C HIS A 424 3.58 -32.86 8.59
N GLU A 425 3.36 -31.99 9.58
CA GLU A 425 2.29 -32.15 10.57
C GLU A 425 1.59 -30.82 10.87
N PRO A 426 0.25 -30.84 11.00
CA PRO A 426 -0.67 -31.96 10.76
C PRO A 426 -0.93 -32.21 9.26
N TYR A 427 -1.06 -33.49 8.87
CA TYR A 427 -1.38 -33.89 7.48
C TYR A 427 -2.69 -33.26 6.95
N SER A 428 -3.66 -33.01 7.83
CA SER A 428 -4.93 -32.37 7.49
C SER A 428 -4.79 -30.91 7.05
N LEU A 429 -3.64 -30.26 7.26
CA LEU A 429 -3.36 -28.91 6.76
C LEU A 429 -2.75 -28.88 5.36
N GLN A 430 -2.35 -30.00 4.72
CA GLN A 430 -1.60 -30.04 3.44
C GLN A 430 -2.37 -29.55 2.18
N TRP A 431 -3.31 -28.63 2.33
CA TRP A 431 -4.07 -27.99 1.28
C TRP A 431 -3.29 -26.84 0.62
N PRO A 432 -3.65 -26.41 -0.60
CA PRO A 432 -2.94 -25.32 -1.28
C PRO A 432 -2.80 -24.05 -0.44
N TRP A 433 -3.80 -23.75 0.39
CA TRP A 433 -3.90 -22.59 1.28
C TRP A 433 -2.89 -22.60 2.42
N MET A 434 -2.22 -23.74 2.67
CA MET A 434 -1.28 -23.86 3.78
C MET A 434 -0.12 -22.89 3.62
N VAL A 435 0.35 -22.56 2.41
CA VAL A 435 1.42 -21.55 2.21
C VAL A 435 1.08 -20.20 2.87
N ILE A 436 -0.21 -19.85 2.95
CA ILE A 436 -0.71 -18.63 3.62
C ILE A 436 -0.48 -18.71 5.14
N THR A 437 -0.59 -19.91 5.68
CA THR A 437 -0.50 -20.24 7.10
C THR A 437 0.62 -21.24 7.37
N ASP A 438 1.67 -21.27 6.56
CA ASP A 438 2.85 -22.15 6.70
C ASP A 438 4.08 -21.26 6.85
N SER A 439 3.87 -20.21 7.63
CA SER A 439 4.90 -19.29 8.02
C SER A 439 5.11 -19.40 9.53
N TRP A 440 6.16 -18.77 10.02
CA TRP A 440 6.41 -18.67 11.45
C TRP A 440 5.24 -18.17 12.32
N PRO A 441 4.23 -17.39 11.87
CA PRO A 441 3.21 -16.83 12.73
C PRO A 441 1.91 -17.65 12.82
N THR A 442 1.82 -18.83 12.18
CA THR A 442 0.61 -19.67 12.21
C THR A 442 0.09 -19.98 13.61
N PRO A 443 0.95 -20.32 14.60
CA PRO A 443 0.53 -20.42 15.99
C PRO A 443 -0.20 -19.16 16.53
N PHE A 444 0.30 -17.95 16.21
CA PHE A 444 -0.35 -16.71 16.62
C PHE A 444 -1.68 -16.53 15.90
N THR A 445 -1.73 -16.78 14.59
CA THR A 445 -2.95 -16.70 13.79
C THR A 445 -4.03 -17.62 14.34
N ALA A 446 -3.70 -18.87 14.66
CA ALA A 446 -4.65 -19.83 15.23
C ALA A 446 -5.28 -19.33 16.53
N LEU A 447 -4.47 -18.74 17.40
CA LEU A 447 -4.92 -18.19 18.69
C LEU A 447 -5.80 -16.94 18.51
N VAL A 448 -5.34 -15.97 17.72
CA VAL A 448 -6.04 -14.67 17.59
C VAL A 448 -7.24 -14.70 16.66
N THR A 449 -7.32 -15.70 15.78
CA THR A 449 -8.46 -15.91 14.90
C THR A 449 -9.37 -17.04 15.37
N ARG A 450 -9.24 -17.52 16.61
CA ARG A 450 -10.06 -18.62 17.13
C ARG A 450 -11.55 -18.50 16.79
N PRO A 451 -12.24 -19.63 16.54
CA PRO A 451 -13.69 -19.61 16.41
C PRO A 451 -14.35 -19.41 17.79
N PHE A 452 -15.44 -18.65 17.80
CA PHE A 452 -16.33 -18.53 18.95
C PHE A 452 -17.45 -19.55 18.79
N VAL A 453 -17.17 -20.81 19.14
CA VAL A 453 -18.17 -21.87 19.14
C VAL A 453 -18.85 -21.86 20.51
N PRO A 454 -20.12 -21.42 20.61
CA PRO A 454 -20.83 -21.46 21.88
C PRO A 454 -21.02 -22.90 22.34
N THR A 455 -20.88 -23.15 23.64
CA THR A 455 -21.23 -24.43 24.24
C THR A 455 -22.73 -24.47 24.57
N SER A 456 -23.22 -25.61 25.07
CA SER A 456 -24.57 -25.69 25.64
C SER A 456 -24.73 -24.85 26.92
N GLU A 457 -23.62 -24.47 27.56
CA GLU A 457 -23.63 -23.54 28.69
C GLU A 457 -23.60 -22.10 28.17
N GLU A 458 -24.59 -21.31 28.59
CA GLU A 458 -24.75 -19.93 28.16
C GLU A 458 -23.51 -19.09 28.53
N GLY A 459 -22.93 -18.41 27.53
CA GLY A 459 -21.76 -17.56 27.71
C GLY A 459 -20.41 -18.28 27.74
N GLN A 460 -20.36 -19.61 27.59
CA GLN A 460 -19.10 -20.34 27.47
C GLN A 460 -18.78 -20.70 26.02
N PHE A 461 -17.49 -20.61 25.67
CA PHE A 461 -16.97 -21.01 24.36
C PHE A 461 -16.22 -22.34 24.46
N GLN A 462 -16.32 -23.15 23.41
CA GLN A 462 -15.59 -24.41 23.34
C GLN A 462 -14.07 -24.14 23.43
N PRO A 463 -13.34 -24.88 24.30
CA PRO A 463 -11.90 -24.76 24.37
C PRO A 463 -11.28 -25.25 23.05
N ILE A 464 -10.29 -24.52 22.55
CA ILE A 464 -9.58 -24.89 21.32
C ILE A 464 -8.20 -25.48 21.63
N ALA A 465 -7.68 -26.29 20.73
CA ALA A 465 -6.31 -26.76 20.81
C ALA A 465 -5.33 -25.63 20.51
N VAL A 466 -4.16 -25.64 21.16
CA VAL A 466 -3.04 -24.76 20.77
C VAL A 466 -2.20 -25.42 19.68
N MET A 467 -1.63 -24.62 18.78
CA MET A 467 -0.75 -25.11 17.72
C MET A 467 0.69 -24.69 18.02
N LEU A 468 1.63 -25.63 18.13
CA LEU A 468 3.01 -25.35 18.55
C LEU A 468 4.03 -26.02 17.63
N LYS A 469 5.15 -25.34 17.36
CA LYS A 469 6.21 -25.87 16.50
C LYS A 469 7.05 -26.95 17.19
N HIS A 470 7.56 -27.89 16.41
CA HIS A 470 8.54 -28.89 16.85
C HIS A 470 8.05 -29.69 18.08
N ASN A 471 8.89 -29.82 19.12
CA ASN A 471 8.56 -30.47 20.39
C ASN A 471 7.74 -29.58 21.35
N GLY A 472 7.13 -28.49 20.85
CA GLY A 472 6.40 -27.53 21.68
C GLY A 472 5.24 -28.16 22.46
N CYS A 473 4.56 -29.17 21.92
CA CYS A 473 3.52 -29.90 22.66
C CYS A 473 4.07 -30.72 23.84
N ASP A 474 5.25 -31.31 23.70
CA ASP A 474 5.91 -32.04 24.78
C ASP A 474 6.38 -31.09 25.87
N GLN A 475 6.95 -29.96 25.44
CA GLN A 475 7.37 -28.89 26.35
C GLN A 475 6.20 -28.30 27.12
N LEU A 476 5.06 -28.05 26.46
CA LEU A 476 3.84 -27.60 27.12
C LEU A 476 3.38 -28.59 28.17
N ARG A 477 3.36 -29.90 27.87
CA ARG A 477 2.99 -30.94 28.84
C ARG A 477 3.96 -31.02 30.01
N ALA A 478 5.25 -30.87 29.76
CA ALA A 478 6.28 -31.00 30.78
C ALA A 478 6.41 -29.77 31.69
N THR A 479 6.17 -28.57 31.14
CA THR A 479 6.52 -27.30 31.82
C THR A 479 5.33 -26.38 32.06
N GLY A 480 4.19 -26.60 31.41
CA GLY A 480 3.05 -25.66 31.43
C GLY A 480 3.31 -24.37 30.64
N MET A 481 4.39 -24.29 29.87
CA MET A 481 4.78 -23.11 29.08
C MET A 481 4.50 -23.32 27.59
N LEU A 482 3.95 -22.30 26.93
CA LEU A 482 3.80 -22.21 25.49
C LEU A 482 5.08 -21.62 24.89
N TYR A 483 5.81 -22.43 24.13
CA TYR A 483 6.97 -21.99 23.35
C TYR A 483 6.51 -21.63 21.94
N LEU A 484 6.18 -20.37 21.76
CA LEU A 484 5.74 -19.80 20.51
C LEU A 484 6.95 -19.43 19.63
N PRO A 485 6.74 -19.26 18.31
CA PRO A 485 7.78 -18.80 17.39
C PRO A 485 8.45 -17.49 17.85
N VAL A 486 9.62 -17.20 17.27
CA VAL A 486 10.47 -16.02 17.61
C VAL A 486 10.90 -15.93 19.08
N GLY A 487 10.97 -17.07 19.78
CA GLY A 487 11.51 -17.15 21.14
C GLY A 487 10.56 -16.66 22.23
N VAL A 488 9.27 -16.52 21.92
CA VAL A 488 8.25 -16.12 22.90
C VAL A 488 7.89 -17.32 23.76
N SER A 489 8.08 -17.19 25.08
CA SER A 489 7.70 -18.21 26.06
C SER A 489 6.73 -17.61 27.06
N LEU A 490 5.53 -18.17 27.16
CA LEU A 490 4.46 -17.68 28.03
C LEU A 490 3.81 -18.82 28.83
N PRO A 491 3.44 -18.61 30.10
CA PRO A 491 2.63 -19.58 30.84
C PRO A 491 1.31 -19.85 30.10
N PHE A 492 0.91 -21.11 29.99
CA PHE A 492 -0.35 -21.51 29.34
C PHE A 492 -1.55 -20.75 29.92
N GLU A 493 -1.63 -20.65 31.25
CA GLU A 493 -2.73 -19.99 31.95
C GLU A 493 -2.81 -18.48 31.63
N ALA A 494 -1.68 -17.82 31.33
CA ALA A 494 -1.69 -16.41 30.96
C ALA A 494 -2.30 -16.21 29.56
N VAL A 495 -2.01 -17.12 28.63
CA VAL A 495 -2.59 -17.10 27.29
C VAL A 495 -4.07 -17.51 27.32
N ASP A 496 -4.41 -18.51 28.13
CA ASP A 496 -5.80 -18.96 28.38
C ASP A 496 -6.66 -17.82 28.94
N ALA A 497 -6.16 -17.11 29.96
CA ALA A 497 -6.86 -15.97 30.56
C ALA A 497 -7.08 -14.81 29.57
N ALA A 498 -6.11 -14.55 28.69
CA ALA A 498 -6.18 -13.41 27.78
C ALA A 498 -7.01 -13.69 26.51
N LEU A 499 -6.94 -14.91 25.98
CA LEU A 499 -7.56 -15.28 24.70
C LEU A 499 -8.78 -16.19 24.84
N GLY A 500 -9.14 -16.57 26.07
CA GLY A 500 -10.27 -17.43 26.40
C GLY A 500 -9.91 -18.91 26.38
N PRO A 501 -10.88 -19.82 26.63
CA PRO A 501 -10.57 -21.17 27.03
C PRO A 501 -9.79 -21.93 25.95
N LEU A 502 -8.69 -22.53 26.36
CA LEU A 502 -7.79 -23.41 25.65
C LEU A 502 -7.94 -24.80 26.26
N ARG A 503 -7.79 -25.83 25.43
CA ARG A 503 -7.83 -27.22 25.92
C ARG A 503 -6.61 -27.47 26.80
N ARG A 504 -6.85 -27.90 28.04
CA ARG A 504 -5.78 -28.12 29.02
C ARG A 504 -4.97 -29.38 28.71
N PRO A 505 -3.63 -29.31 28.67
CA PRO A 505 -2.78 -30.49 28.52
C PRO A 505 -2.95 -31.41 29.74
N GLY A 506 -3.42 -32.64 29.52
CA GLY A 506 -3.52 -33.66 30.58
C GLY A 506 -4.90 -33.82 31.26
N LEU A 507 -5.93 -33.11 30.80
CA LEU A 507 -7.31 -33.26 31.30
C LEU A 507 -8.22 -34.09 30.38
N LEU A 508 -7.67 -34.83 29.42
CA LEU A 508 -8.45 -35.88 28.75
C LEU A 508 -8.75 -36.98 29.78
N ALA A 509 -9.99 -36.93 30.23
CA ALA A 509 -10.78 -37.91 30.97
C ALA A 509 -10.10 -39.27 31.18
N LYS A 510 -9.97 -39.64 32.46
CA LYS A 510 -10.15 -41.05 32.82
C LYS A 510 -11.55 -41.50 32.44
#